data_AF-A0A8B6E6E2-F1
#
_entry.id   AF-A0A8B6E6E2-F1
#
_cell.length_a   1.000
_cell.length_b   1.000
_cell.length_c   1.000
_cell.angle_alpha   90.00
_cell.angle_beta   90.00
_cell.angle_gamma   90.00
#
_symmetry.space_group_name_H-M   'P 1'
#
loop_
_entity.id
_entity.type
_entity.pdbx_description
1 polymer ?
#
loop_
_entity_poly.entity_id
_entity_poly.type
_entity_poly.pdbx_seq_one_letter_code
_entity_poly.pdbx_strand_id
1 'polypeptide(L)'
;MIEFEIEHEERPRHRLEIKKRGHLDNIREGPYITHNVLITHADFLKSTNKDKDLTLYRIFPTGGAYNYIGDVVALLTWYFVVVFIIAAIPIACYCENKAINIANAIVLCIILIYHIIALYAVTKNRKKFRRAWFVTETSAEKYMGLQNYFVDVSIDNALELHFVNNGQRQKIITMLSDKQVRSMLLMLCTKSYWKSRVVDPSICLSVTSFICLIGMFIQIITLRVLAT
;
A
#
# COMPACT_ATOMS: atom_id res chain seq x y z
N MET A 1 -26.48 -31.23 -35.00
CA MET A 1 -26.65 -30.49 -33.75
C MET A 1 -25.26 -30.21 -33.24
N ILE A 2 -24.83 -28.94 -33.28
CA ILE A 2 -23.51 -28.53 -32.81
C ILE A 2 -23.72 -28.09 -31.37
N GLU A 3 -23.26 -28.89 -30.42
CA GLU A 3 -23.16 -28.50 -29.01
C GLU A 3 -22.03 -27.47 -28.90
N PHE A 4 -22.39 -26.24 -28.55
CA PHE A 4 -21.42 -25.24 -28.13
C PHE A 4 -20.98 -25.60 -26.70
N GLU A 5 -19.76 -26.13 -26.58
CA GLU A 5 -19.01 -26.11 -25.31
C GLU A 5 -18.85 -24.64 -24.91
N ILE A 6 -19.63 -24.21 -23.92
CA ILE A 6 -19.40 -22.95 -23.23
C ILE A 6 -18.14 -23.18 -22.39
N GLU A 7 -17.00 -22.67 -22.87
CA GLU A 7 -15.80 -22.51 -22.05
C GLU A 7 -16.22 -21.80 -20.77
N HIS A 8 -16.21 -22.54 -19.65
CA HIS A 8 -16.27 -21.94 -18.34
C HIS A 8 -15.01 -21.10 -18.17
N GLU A 9 -15.09 -19.81 -18.50
CA GLU A 9 -14.11 -18.81 -18.13
C GLU A 9 -13.82 -19.00 -16.63
N GLU A 10 -12.63 -19.51 -16.31
CA GLU A 10 -12.19 -19.71 -14.94
C GLU A 10 -12.28 -18.38 -14.21
N ARG A 11 -13.33 -18.24 -13.40
CA ARG A 11 -13.53 -17.07 -12.56
C ARG A 11 -12.23 -16.80 -11.80
N PRO A 12 -11.64 -15.60 -11.89
CA PRO A 12 -10.47 -15.28 -11.11
C PRO A 12 -10.76 -15.57 -9.63
N ARG A 13 -9.96 -16.48 -9.04
CA ARG A 13 -10.11 -16.93 -7.65
C ARG A 13 -9.77 -15.78 -6.71
N HIS A 14 -10.72 -14.89 -6.47
CA HIS A 14 -10.52 -13.73 -5.62
C HIS A 14 -10.59 -14.14 -4.14
N ARG A 15 -9.43 -14.08 -3.47
CA ARG A 15 -9.34 -14.20 -2.02
C ARG A 15 -10.12 -13.07 -1.37
N LEU A 16 -11.20 -13.42 -0.68
CA LEU A 16 -11.76 -12.61 0.40
C LEU A 16 -10.62 -12.28 1.39
N GLU A 17 -10.05 -11.07 1.39
CA GLU A 17 -9.45 -10.56 2.63
C GLU A 17 -10.57 -9.96 3.49
N ILE A 18 -11.55 -10.80 3.86
CA ILE A 18 -12.24 -10.60 5.14
C ILE A 18 -11.15 -10.79 6.19
N LYS A 19 -10.47 -9.71 6.54
CA LYS A 19 -9.67 -9.57 7.76
C LYS A 19 -8.92 -10.86 8.13
N LYS A 20 -7.97 -11.30 7.30
CA LYS A 20 -7.22 -12.55 7.57
C LYS A 20 -5.70 -12.42 7.67
N ARG A 21 -5.15 -11.23 7.43
CA ARG A 21 -3.71 -11.02 7.57
C ARG A 21 -3.41 -10.39 8.91
N GLY A 22 -2.78 -11.18 9.78
CA GLY A 22 -2.29 -10.70 11.07
C GLY A 22 -1.28 -9.57 10.84
N HIS A 23 -0.96 -8.82 11.90
CA HIS A 23 0.07 -7.78 11.83
C HIS A 23 1.41 -8.32 11.25
N LEU A 24 1.72 -9.59 11.57
CA LEU A 24 2.87 -10.33 11.05
C LEU A 24 2.84 -10.51 9.52
N ASP A 25 1.68 -10.76 8.92
CA ASP A 25 1.57 -10.94 7.47
C ASP A 25 1.79 -9.63 6.71
N ASN A 26 1.35 -8.50 7.27
CA ASN A 26 1.61 -7.18 6.67
C ASN A 26 3.10 -6.84 6.68
N ILE A 27 3.81 -7.19 7.76
CA ILE A 27 5.26 -6.99 7.87
C ILE A 27 5.99 -7.91 6.88
N ARG A 28 5.51 -9.15 6.74
CA ARG A 28 6.07 -10.14 5.81
C ARG A 28 5.97 -9.66 4.35
N GLU A 29 4.83 -9.12 3.95
CA GLU A 29 4.63 -8.60 2.59
C GLU A 29 5.34 -7.27 2.33
N GLY A 30 5.75 -6.59 3.40
CA GLY A 30 6.51 -5.37 3.33
C GLY A 30 5.68 -4.15 2.92
N PRO A 31 6.25 -2.94 3.07
CA PRO A 31 5.55 -1.69 2.82
C PRO A 31 5.19 -1.49 1.35
N TYR A 32 5.94 -2.09 0.42
CA TYR A 32 5.80 -1.86 -1.02
C TYR A 32 4.51 -2.45 -1.58
N ILE A 33 4.18 -3.70 -1.21
CA ILE A 33 2.92 -4.33 -1.61
C ILE A 33 1.78 -3.71 -0.79
N THR A 34 1.94 -3.69 0.54
CA THR A 34 0.83 -3.37 1.44
C THR A 34 0.27 -1.96 1.24
N HIS A 35 1.12 -0.95 1.01
CA HIS A 35 0.65 0.40 0.71
C HIS A 35 0.16 0.54 -0.73
N ASN A 36 0.79 -0.12 -1.70
CA ASN A 36 0.36 0.00 -3.10
C ASN A 36 -1.04 -0.60 -3.33
N VAL A 37 -1.45 -1.62 -2.56
CA VAL A 37 -2.83 -2.14 -2.58
C VAL A 37 -3.86 -1.04 -2.31
N LEU A 38 -3.58 -0.16 -1.33
CA LEU A 38 -4.47 0.96 -1.03
C LEU A 38 -4.60 1.91 -2.23
N ILE A 39 -3.50 2.14 -2.94
CA ILE A 39 -3.47 3.03 -4.11
C ILE A 39 -4.24 2.41 -5.26
N THR A 40 -4.04 1.13 -5.54
CA THR A 40 -4.81 0.40 -6.57
C THR A 40 -6.30 0.45 -6.30
N HIS A 41 -6.74 0.24 -5.04
CA HIS A 41 -8.15 0.36 -4.68
C HIS A 41 -8.69 1.77 -4.97
N ALA A 42 -7.90 2.81 -4.72
CA ALA A 42 -8.30 4.18 -4.98
C ALA A 42 -8.25 4.59 -6.45
N ASP A 43 -7.27 4.11 -7.22
CA ASP A 43 -7.18 4.32 -8.65
C ASP A 43 -8.38 3.67 -9.36
N PHE A 44 -8.78 2.47 -8.92
CA PHE A 44 -10.00 1.82 -9.38
C PHE A 44 -11.21 2.73 -9.16
N LEU A 45 -11.41 3.23 -7.94
CA LEU A 45 -12.50 4.13 -7.61
C LEU A 45 -12.45 5.43 -8.42
N LYS A 46 -11.26 6.00 -8.60
CA LYS A 46 -11.04 7.20 -9.42
C LYS A 46 -11.53 6.99 -10.85
N SER A 47 -11.12 5.87 -11.46
CA SER A 47 -11.48 5.53 -12.84
C SER A 47 -12.99 5.40 -13.03
N THR A 48 -13.67 4.84 -12.03
CA THR A 48 -15.11 4.65 -12.07
C THR A 48 -15.89 5.94 -11.76
N ASN A 49 -15.27 6.92 -11.09
CA ASN A 49 -15.93 8.17 -10.66
C ASN A 49 -15.67 9.38 -11.55
N LYS A 50 -14.86 9.22 -12.60
CA LYS A 50 -14.37 10.32 -13.46
C LYS A 50 -13.73 11.47 -12.68
N ASP A 51 -13.29 11.23 -11.44
CA ASP A 51 -12.74 12.27 -10.56
C ASP A 51 -11.26 12.45 -10.88
N LYS A 52 -10.90 13.51 -11.62
CA LYS A 52 -9.55 13.65 -12.19
C LYS A 52 -8.49 14.10 -11.18
N ASP A 53 -8.88 14.66 -10.04
CA ASP A 53 -7.97 15.45 -9.20
C ASP A 53 -7.23 14.66 -8.11
N LEU A 54 -7.59 13.40 -7.89
CA LEU A 54 -6.89 12.58 -6.91
C LEU A 54 -5.61 11.98 -7.50
N THR A 55 -4.46 12.62 -7.22
CA THR A 55 -3.13 12.06 -7.55
C THR A 55 -2.58 11.31 -6.33
N LEU A 56 -2.37 10.00 -6.44
CA LEU A 56 -1.78 9.16 -5.38
C LEU A 56 -0.38 8.68 -5.79
N TYR A 57 0.48 8.45 -4.81
CA TYR A 57 1.90 8.12 -5.06
C TYR A 57 2.23 6.70 -4.61
N ARG A 58 2.59 5.82 -5.54
CA ARG A 58 3.10 4.50 -5.18
C ARG A 58 4.46 4.60 -4.49
N ILE A 59 4.73 3.69 -3.56
CA ILE A 59 6.06 3.62 -2.94
C ILE A 59 7.02 3.00 -3.94
N PHE A 60 6.66 1.83 -4.47
CA PHE A 60 7.41 1.10 -5.48
C PHE A 60 6.60 1.08 -6.79
N PRO A 61 7.21 1.14 -7.98
CA PRO A 61 6.47 1.19 -9.24
C PRO A 61 5.61 -0.06 -9.47
N THR A 62 6.03 -1.21 -8.94
CA THR A 62 5.32 -2.50 -9.06
C THR A 62 4.79 -2.99 -7.71
N GLY A 63 3.91 -4.00 -7.76
CA GLY A 63 3.29 -4.60 -6.58
C GLY A 63 2.03 -3.87 -6.10
N GLY A 64 1.13 -4.61 -5.46
CA GLY A 64 -0.16 -4.16 -4.94
C GLY A 64 -1.23 -3.90 -5.99
N ALA A 65 -1.01 -4.30 -7.25
CA ALA A 65 -1.90 -4.02 -8.38
C ALA A 65 -2.69 -5.25 -8.88
N TYR A 66 -2.83 -6.30 -8.05
CA TYR A 66 -3.34 -7.62 -8.44
C TYR A 66 -2.55 -8.31 -9.56
N ASN A 67 -1.33 -7.85 -9.85
CA ASN A 67 -0.41 -8.50 -10.77
C ASN A 67 0.59 -9.36 -9.98
N TYR A 68 0.50 -10.68 -10.16
CA TYR A 68 1.36 -11.65 -9.48
C TYR A 68 2.85 -11.37 -9.67
N ILE A 69 3.27 -11.03 -10.89
CA ILE A 69 4.68 -10.75 -11.21
C ILE A 69 5.15 -9.51 -10.46
N GLY A 70 4.33 -8.45 -10.45
CA GLY A 70 4.65 -7.21 -9.75
C GLY A 70 4.78 -7.41 -8.25
N ASP A 71 3.93 -8.23 -7.65
CA ASP A 71 3.97 -8.56 -6.22
C ASP A 71 5.25 -9.35 -5.88
N VAL A 72 5.63 -10.33 -6.70
CA VAL A 72 6.88 -11.09 -6.50
C VAL A 72 8.09 -10.16 -6.55
N VAL A 73 8.18 -9.26 -7.53
CA VAL A 73 9.30 -8.31 -7.64
C VAL A 73 9.35 -7.37 -6.44
N ALA A 74 8.21 -6.83 -6.01
CA ALA A 74 8.15 -5.96 -4.84
C ALA A 74 8.56 -6.69 -3.55
N LEU A 75 8.15 -7.96 -3.40
CA LEU A 75 8.51 -8.80 -2.26
C LEU A 75 10.00 -9.14 -2.24
N LEU A 76 10.56 -9.55 -3.38
CA LEU A 76 12.00 -9.82 -3.51
C LEU A 76 12.83 -8.57 -3.19
N THR A 77 12.41 -7.41 -3.70
CA THR A 77 13.07 -6.14 -3.41
C THR A 77 13.03 -5.82 -1.92
N TRP A 78 11.87 -6.01 -1.28
CA TRP A 78 11.73 -5.81 0.16
C TRP A 78 12.66 -6.71 0.97
N TYR A 79 12.69 -8.01 0.70
CA TYR A 79 13.58 -8.92 1.40
C TYR A 79 15.05 -8.65 1.13
N PHE A 80 15.42 -8.32 -0.12
CA PHE A 80 16.78 -7.93 -0.46
C PHE A 80 17.23 -6.73 0.38
N VAL A 81 16.41 -5.69 0.48
CA VAL A 81 16.71 -4.51 1.30
C VAL A 81 16.90 -4.89 2.77
N VAL A 82 16.00 -5.69 3.34
CA VAL A 82 16.10 -6.14 4.75
C VAL A 82 17.39 -6.93 4.99
N VAL A 83 17.67 -7.93 4.15
CA VAL A 83 18.86 -8.78 4.25
C VAL A 83 20.13 -7.94 4.09
N PHE A 84 20.16 -7.04 3.11
CA PHE A 84 21.30 -6.18 2.86
C PHE A 84 21.62 -5.30 4.07
N ILE A 85 20.62 -4.64 4.65
CA ILE A 85 20.81 -3.78 5.83
C ILE A 85 21.39 -4.59 7.00
N ILE A 86 20.86 -5.79 7.24
CA ILE A 86 21.31 -6.66 8.34
C ILE A 86 22.73 -7.18 8.09
N ALA A 87 23.08 -7.50 6.84
CA ALA A 87 24.41 -8.00 6.47
C ALA A 87 25.48 -6.90 6.40
N ALA A 88 25.11 -5.66 6.06
CA ALA A 88 26.05 -4.56 5.94
C ALA A 88 26.73 -4.21 7.27
N ILE A 89 26.06 -4.45 8.40
CA ILE A 89 26.60 -4.21 9.75
C ILE A 89 27.75 -5.17 10.09
N PRO A 90 27.58 -6.51 10.10
CA PRO A 90 28.68 -7.43 10.37
C PRO A 90 29.79 -7.32 9.32
N ILE A 91 29.46 -7.05 8.04
CA ILE A 91 30.51 -6.79 7.03
C ILE A 91 31.36 -5.59 7.44
N ALA A 92 30.76 -4.50 7.96
CA ALA A 92 31.51 -3.36 8.48
C ALA A 92 32.47 -3.74 9.62
N CYS A 93 32.08 -4.70 10.46
CA CYS A 93 32.85 -5.07 11.64
C CYS A 93 33.99 -6.06 11.32
N TYR A 94 33.80 -6.94 10.33
CA TYR A 94 34.74 -8.04 10.04
C TYR A 94 35.52 -7.88 8.74
N CYS A 95 35.10 -6.99 7.84
CA CYS A 95 35.78 -6.75 6.57
C CYS A 95 36.66 -5.50 6.67
N GLU A 96 37.98 -5.70 6.66
CA GLU A 96 38.98 -4.61 6.72
C GLU A 96 39.19 -3.91 5.36
N ASN A 97 38.42 -4.28 4.33
CA ASN A 97 38.52 -3.68 3.01
C ASN A 97 37.76 -2.34 2.94
N LYS A 98 38.52 -1.24 2.82
CA LYS A 98 37.99 0.14 2.71
C LYS A 98 37.00 0.30 1.55
N ALA A 99 37.26 -0.29 0.39
CA ALA A 99 36.40 -0.15 -0.79
C ALA A 99 35.02 -0.79 -0.56
N ILE A 100 34.98 -1.95 0.09
CA ILE A 100 33.73 -2.65 0.42
C ILE A 100 32.90 -1.83 1.42
N ASN A 101 33.54 -1.28 2.45
CA ASN A 101 32.86 -0.48 3.47
C ASN A 101 32.32 0.85 2.91
N ILE A 102 33.08 1.50 2.01
CA ILE A 102 32.59 2.69 1.27
C ILE A 102 31.40 2.32 0.38
N ALA A 103 31.48 1.23 -0.39
CA ALA A 103 30.39 0.79 -1.24
C ALA A 103 29.12 0.49 -0.44
N ASN A 104 29.25 -0.22 0.68
CA ASN A 104 28.13 -0.50 1.58
C ASN A 104 27.51 0.78 2.16
N ALA A 105 28.33 1.73 2.59
CA ALA A 105 27.84 3.02 3.08
C ALA A 105 27.03 3.78 2.01
N ILE A 106 27.49 3.78 0.75
CA ILE A 106 26.78 4.39 -0.38
C ILE A 106 25.42 3.70 -0.61
N VAL A 107 25.40 2.36 -0.62
CA VAL A 107 24.14 1.62 -0.82
C VAL A 107 23.15 1.88 0.33
N LEU A 108 23.62 1.90 1.58
CA LEU A 108 22.79 2.24 2.74
C LEU A 108 22.22 3.67 2.64
N CYS A 109 23.02 4.64 2.18
CA CYS A 109 22.55 6.00 1.90
C CYS A 109 21.42 6.02 0.87
N ILE A 110 21.56 5.30 -0.24
CA ILE A 110 20.54 5.22 -1.30
C ILE A 110 19.25 4.60 -0.76
N ILE A 111 19.36 3.50 -0.02
CA ILE A 111 18.20 2.83 0.61
C ILE A 111 17.51 3.77 1.60
N LEU A 112 18.28 4.49 2.42
CA LEU A 112 17.72 5.44 3.39
C LEU A 112 16.95 6.58 2.70
N ILE A 113 17.55 7.21 1.68
CA ILE A 113 16.88 8.26 0.90
C ILE A 113 15.57 7.73 0.31
N TYR A 114 15.61 6.53 -0.25
CA TYR A 114 14.43 5.88 -0.80
C TYR A 114 13.34 5.63 0.26
N HIS A 115 13.70 5.15 1.46
CA HIS A 115 12.72 4.96 2.56
C HIS A 115 12.14 6.29 3.07
N ILE A 116 12.92 7.37 3.10
CA ILE A 116 12.42 8.70 3.45
C ILE A 116 11.39 9.19 2.42
N ILE A 117 11.68 9.04 1.12
CA ILE A 117 10.74 9.36 0.04
C ILE A 117 9.47 8.52 0.15
N ALA A 118 9.62 7.22 0.43
CA ALA A 118 8.50 6.30 0.66
C ALA A 118 7.61 6.75 1.84
N LEU A 119 8.21 7.12 2.98
CA LEU A 119 7.50 7.63 4.15
C LEU A 119 6.73 8.92 3.84
N TYR A 120 7.34 9.81 3.05
CA TYR A 120 6.68 11.01 2.56
C TYR A 120 5.47 10.66 1.69
N ALA A 121 5.60 9.71 0.75
CA ALA A 121 4.51 9.25 -0.10
C ALA A 121 3.34 8.67 0.71
N VAL A 122 3.62 7.78 1.68
CA VAL A 122 2.60 7.22 2.59
C VAL A 122 1.87 8.32 3.35
N THR A 123 2.62 9.28 3.90
CA THR A 123 2.05 10.38 4.69
C THR A 123 1.19 11.30 3.82
N LYS A 124 1.64 11.62 2.60
CA LYS A 124 0.91 12.46 1.65
C LYS A 124 -0.37 11.77 1.18
N ASN A 125 -0.29 10.49 0.83
CA ASN A 125 -1.44 9.67 0.49
C ASN A 125 -2.42 9.61 1.65
N ARG A 126 -1.98 9.30 2.88
CA ARG A 126 -2.84 9.30 4.07
C ARG A 126 -3.63 10.60 4.23
N LYS A 127 -2.99 11.76 4.03
CA LYS A 127 -3.68 13.07 4.07
C LYS A 127 -4.72 13.19 2.95
N LYS A 128 -4.40 12.75 1.73
CA LYS A 128 -5.34 12.76 0.58
C LYS A 128 -6.52 11.81 0.80
N PHE A 129 -6.27 10.56 1.19
CA PHE A 129 -7.30 9.56 1.50
C PHE A 129 -8.21 9.96 2.67
N ARG A 130 -7.69 10.64 3.70
CA ARG A 130 -8.54 11.18 4.78
C ARG A 130 -9.48 12.29 4.31
N ARG A 131 -9.12 12.99 3.23
CA ARG A 131 -9.92 14.08 2.64
C ARG A 131 -10.84 13.56 1.53
N ALA A 132 -10.40 12.54 0.81
CA ALA A 132 -11.12 11.92 -0.30
C ALA A 132 -12.23 10.99 0.21
N TRP A 133 -13.42 11.16 -0.37
CA TRP A 133 -14.53 10.23 -0.23
C TRP A 133 -14.60 9.47 -1.55
N PHE A 134 -14.42 8.15 -1.50
CA PHE A 134 -14.46 7.32 -2.70
C PHE A 134 -15.83 6.69 -2.83
N VAL A 135 -16.51 7.02 -3.93
CA VAL A 135 -17.96 6.96 -4.06
C VAL A 135 -18.29 6.59 -5.51
N THR A 136 -18.71 5.35 -5.83
CA THR A 136 -18.84 4.90 -7.25
C THR A 136 -20.17 4.28 -7.70
N GLU A 137 -20.66 4.59 -8.91
CA GLU A 137 -21.94 4.10 -9.46
C GLU A 137 -22.00 2.58 -9.63
N THR A 138 -23.08 1.92 -9.18
CA THR A 138 -23.17 0.45 -9.20
C THR A 138 -23.60 -0.14 -10.55
N SER A 139 -22.85 -1.13 -11.03
CA SER A 139 -23.13 -1.97 -12.21
C SER A 139 -22.53 -3.35 -11.99
N ALA A 140 -23.37 -4.39 -11.92
CA ALA A 140 -23.01 -5.73 -11.44
C ALA A 140 -21.78 -6.37 -12.12
N GLU A 141 -21.52 -6.04 -13.39
CA GLU A 141 -20.39 -6.56 -14.18
C GLU A 141 -19.03 -5.99 -13.75
N LYS A 142 -18.97 -4.75 -13.24
CA LYS A 142 -17.69 -4.11 -12.82
C LYS A 142 -17.18 -4.56 -11.45
N TYR A 143 -17.99 -5.29 -10.68
CA TYR A 143 -17.78 -5.51 -9.25
C TYR A 143 -17.64 -6.98 -8.82
N MET A 144 -17.66 -7.92 -9.76
CA MET A 144 -17.33 -9.30 -9.45
C MET A 144 -15.90 -9.40 -8.89
N GLY A 145 -15.76 -9.74 -7.60
CA GLY A 145 -14.47 -9.90 -6.91
C GLY A 145 -14.06 -8.78 -5.93
N LEU A 146 -14.73 -7.62 -5.93
CA LEU A 146 -14.40 -6.48 -5.05
C LEU A 146 -15.41 -6.25 -3.91
N GLN A 147 -16.42 -7.11 -3.81
CA GLN A 147 -17.59 -7.01 -2.90
C GLN A 147 -17.25 -6.89 -1.40
N ASN A 148 -16.01 -7.19 -1.00
CA ASN A 148 -15.58 -7.20 0.42
C ASN A 148 -15.04 -5.85 0.93
N TYR A 149 -14.82 -4.88 0.04
CA TYR A 149 -14.20 -3.58 0.40
C TYR A 149 -15.13 -2.39 0.21
N PHE A 150 -16.24 -2.59 -0.51
CA PHE A 150 -17.14 -1.54 -0.94
C PHE A 150 -18.56 -1.86 -0.52
N VAL A 151 -19.25 -0.90 0.10
CA VAL A 151 -20.68 -0.99 0.42
C VAL A 151 -21.43 -0.13 -0.55
N ASP A 152 -22.45 -0.70 -1.19
CA ASP A 152 -23.37 0.09 -2.00
C ASP A 152 -24.29 0.92 -1.08
N VAL A 153 -24.32 2.23 -1.28
CA VAL A 153 -25.05 3.19 -0.47
C VAL A 153 -26.01 3.98 -1.36
N SER A 154 -27.30 3.72 -1.20
CA SER A 154 -28.38 4.56 -1.72
C SER A 154 -28.74 5.67 -0.72
N ILE A 155 -29.58 6.62 -1.12
CA ILE A 155 -30.09 7.68 -0.22
C ILE A 155 -30.81 7.06 0.99
N ASP A 156 -31.56 6.00 0.75
CA ASP A 156 -32.34 5.30 1.78
C ASP A 156 -31.43 4.54 2.76
N ASN A 157 -30.40 3.87 2.24
CA ASN A 157 -29.47 3.08 3.06
C ASN A 157 -28.39 3.95 3.75
N ALA A 158 -28.14 5.17 3.26
CA ALA A 158 -27.17 6.09 3.85
C ALA A 158 -27.52 6.46 5.30
N LEU A 159 -28.82 6.52 5.62
CA LEU A 159 -29.33 6.81 6.96
C LEU A 159 -29.02 5.69 7.96
N GLU A 160 -28.89 4.46 7.48
CA GLU A 160 -28.65 3.25 8.27
C GLU A 160 -27.14 2.95 8.47
N LEU A 161 -26.24 3.79 7.91
CA LEU A 161 -24.80 3.60 8.09
C LEU A 161 -24.36 4.03 9.50
N HIS A 162 -24.46 3.13 10.47
CA HIS A 162 -24.10 3.39 11.88
C HIS A 162 -22.59 3.53 12.12
N PHE A 163 -21.75 3.13 11.16
CA PHE A 163 -20.29 3.18 11.29
C PHE A 163 -19.65 4.49 10.81
N VAL A 164 -20.41 5.40 10.21
CA VAL A 164 -19.99 6.76 9.83
C VAL A 164 -20.64 7.78 10.76
N ASN A 165 -19.91 8.87 11.06
CA ASN A 165 -20.44 9.91 11.93
C ASN A 165 -21.51 10.76 11.20
N ASN A 166 -22.31 11.52 11.95
CA ASN A 166 -23.43 12.30 11.39
C ASN A 166 -22.99 13.34 10.34
N GLY A 167 -21.83 13.99 10.54
CA GLY A 167 -21.32 14.96 9.56
C GLY A 167 -20.88 14.30 8.24
N GLN A 168 -20.32 13.10 8.31
CA GLN A 168 -19.94 12.29 7.16
C GLN A 168 -21.17 11.76 6.42
N ARG A 169 -22.17 11.30 7.18
CA ARG A 169 -23.46 10.85 6.65
C ARG A 169 -24.16 11.96 5.88
N GLN A 170 -24.25 13.15 6.44
CA GLN A 170 -24.86 14.30 5.77
C GLN A 170 -24.14 14.63 4.46
N LYS A 171 -22.80 14.58 4.46
CA LYS A 171 -21.99 14.81 3.27
C LYS A 171 -22.22 13.75 2.17
N ILE A 172 -22.40 12.49 2.53
CA ILE A 172 -22.74 11.40 1.59
C ILE A 172 -24.11 11.65 0.97
N ILE A 173 -25.10 12.01 1.79
CA ILE A 173 -26.47 12.30 1.34
C ILE A 173 -26.48 13.50 0.38
N THR A 174 -25.78 14.58 0.72
CA THR A 174 -25.63 15.75 -0.16
C THR A 174 -24.96 15.37 -1.48
N MET A 175 -23.90 14.55 -1.47
CA MET A 175 -23.25 14.07 -2.69
C MET A 175 -24.16 13.19 -3.56
N LEU A 176 -25.00 12.34 -2.96
CA LEU A 176 -25.97 11.50 -3.68
C LEU A 176 -27.01 12.36 -4.38
N SER A 177 -27.52 13.36 -3.64
CA SER A 177 -28.53 14.30 -4.12
C SER A 177 -28.00 15.21 -5.24
N ASP A 178 -26.81 15.81 -5.05
CA ASP A 178 -26.22 16.77 -5.99
C ASP A 178 -25.84 16.12 -7.34
N LYS A 179 -25.40 14.86 -7.31
CA LYS A 179 -25.02 14.12 -8.52
C LYS A 179 -26.19 13.38 -9.18
N GLN A 180 -27.39 13.40 -8.58
CA GLN A 180 -28.56 12.64 -9.03
C GLN A 180 -28.30 11.13 -9.20
N VAL A 181 -27.43 10.55 -8.37
CA VAL A 181 -27.04 9.14 -8.49
C VAL A 181 -27.91 8.28 -7.56
N ARG A 182 -28.46 7.19 -8.08
CA ARG A 182 -29.34 6.27 -7.30
C ARG A 182 -28.59 5.56 -6.17
N SER A 183 -27.32 5.26 -6.37
CA SER A 183 -26.52 4.43 -5.49
C SER A 183 -25.02 4.67 -5.70
N MET A 184 -24.24 4.68 -4.62
CA MET A 184 -22.80 4.90 -4.66
C MET A 184 -22.05 3.92 -3.75
N LEU A 185 -21.01 3.29 -4.28
CA LEU A 185 -20.10 2.40 -3.57
C LEU A 185 -19.11 3.17 -2.73
N LEU A 186 -19.18 2.95 -1.44
CA LEU A 186 -18.33 3.53 -0.43
C LEU A 186 -17.23 2.54 -0.03
N MET A 187 -15.97 2.95 -0.11
CA MET A 187 -14.86 2.16 0.44
C MET A 187 -14.84 2.21 1.97
N LEU A 188 -15.02 1.05 2.62
CA LEU A 188 -14.94 0.96 4.08
C LEU A 188 -13.50 0.85 4.57
N CYS A 189 -12.87 1.99 4.81
CA CYS A 189 -11.55 2.03 5.44
C CYS A 189 -11.66 1.89 6.96
N THR A 190 -11.80 0.66 7.47
CA THR A 190 -11.83 0.39 8.92
C THR A 190 -10.51 0.80 9.61
N LYS A 191 -10.52 0.96 10.95
CA LYS A 191 -9.29 1.20 11.74
C LYS A 191 -8.23 0.13 11.48
N SER A 192 -8.64 -1.13 11.33
CA SER A 192 -7.77 -2.25 11.02
C SER A 192 -7.17 -2.16 9.61
N TYR A 193 -7.97 -1.73 8.64
CA TYR A 193 -7.53 -1.51 7.25
C TYR A 193 -6.51 -0.37 7.17
N TRP A 194 -6.78 0.76 7.81
CA TRP A 194 -5.83 1.87 7.93
C TRP A 194 -4.54 1.47 8.64
N LYS A 195 -4.65 0.62 9.67
CA LYS A 195 -3.48 0.09 10.36
C LYS A 195 -2.61 -0.72 9.39
N SER A 196 -3.19 -1.70 8.71
CA SER A 196 -2.49 -2.58 7.76
C SER A 196 -1.88 -1.85 6.55
N ARG A 197 -2.57 -0.85 6.00
CA ARG A 197 -2.20 -0.25 4.70
C ARG A 197 -1.42 1.06 4.81
N VAL A 198 -1.34 1.64 6.02
CA VAL A 198 -0.69 2.94 6.25
C VAL A 198 0.18 2.93 7.48
N VAL A 199 -0.33 2.48 8.64
CA VAL A 199 0.46 2.49 9.88
C VAL A 199 1.58 1.46 9.84
N ASP A 200 1.27 0.20 9.54
CA ASP A 200 2.25 -0.88 9.48
C ASP A 200 3.35 -0.60 8.45
N PRO A 201 3.05 -0.13 7.21
CA PRO A 201 4.06 0.29 6.24
C PRO A 201 4.95 1.43 6.75
N SER A 202 4.36 2.44 7.41
CA SER A 202 5.14 3.52 8.01
C SER A 202 6.09 3.00 9.08
N ILE A 203 5.62 2.10 9.95
CA ILE A 203 6.47 1.50 10.99
C ILE A 203 7.61 0.70 10.35
N CYS A 204 7.32 -0.16 9.36
CA CYS A 204 8.35 -0.93 8.66
C CYS A 204 9.43 -0.02 8.07
N LEU A 205 9.03 1.01 7.33
CA LEU A 205 9.96 1.96 6.71
C LEU A 205 10.77 2.76 7.74
N SER A 206 10.14 3.18 8.85
CA SER A 206 10.84 3.91 9.91
C SER A 206 11.87 3.03 10.61
N VAL A 207 11.53 1.78 10.91
CA VAL A 207 12.45 0.83 11.55
C VAL A 207 13.62 0.53 10.62
N THR A 208 13.39 0.22 9.34
CA THR A 208 14.48 -0.04 8.40
C THR A 208 15.35 1.18 8.17
N SER A 209 14.77 2.39 8.10
CA SER A 209 15.53 3.64 8.01
C SER A 209 16.45 3.84 9.21
N PHE A 210 15.96 3.53 10.42
CA PHE A 210 16.76 3.63 11.64
C PHE A 210 17.92 2.64 11.64
N ILE A 211 17.69 1.40 11.19
CA ILE A 211 18.77 0.40 11.07
C ILE A 211 19.77 0.81 9.98
N CYS A 212 19.33 1.39 8.86
CA CYS A 212 20.24 1.98 7.85
C CYS A 212 21.15 3.04 8.46
N LEU A 213 20.61 3.95 9.30
CA LEU A 213 21.40 4.98 9.99
C LEU A 213 22.46 4.37 10.90
N ILE A 214 22.10 3.35 11.68
CA ILE A 214 23.05 2.60 12.51
C ILE A 214 24.14 1.97 11.63
N GLY A 215 23.76 1.29 10.56
CA GLY A 215 24.71 0.65 9.64
C GLY A 215 25.69 1.64 9.03
N MET A 216 25.21 2.80 8.56
CA MET A 216 26.09 3.85 8.04
C MET A 216 27.03 4.40 9.10
N PHE A 217 26.54 4.62 10.32
CA PHE A 217 27.37 5.09 11.42
C PHE A 217 28.51 4.12 11.73
N ILE A 218 28.22 2.82 11.79
CA ILE A 218 29.21 1.76 12.00
C ILE A 218 30.22 1.76 10.84
N GLN A 219 29.75 1.80 9.59
CA GLN A 219 30.63 1.85 8.41
C GLN A 219 31.61 3.04 8.46
N ILE A 220 31.12 4.23 8.85
CA ILE A 220 31.96 5.44 8.99
C ILE A 220 32.99 5.26 10.11
N ILE A 221 32.62 4.69 11.25
CA ILE A 221 33.56 4.44 12.35
C ILE A 221 34.65 3.47 11.91
N THR A 222 34.29 2.34 11.32
CA THR A 222 35.28 1.37 10.83
C THR A 222 36.24 2.02 9.83
N LEU A 223 35.72 2.82 8.89
CA LEU A 223 36.57 3.52 7.92
C LEU A 223 37.55 4.49 8.57
N ARG A 224 37.16 5.16 9.66
CA ARG A 224 38.08 6.02 10.43
C ARG A 224 39.19 5.21 11.11
N VAL A 225 38.83 4.07 11.72
CA VAL A 225 39.82 3.18 12.36
C VAL A 225 40.80 2.59 11.36
N LEU A 226 40.33 2.21 10.16
CA LEU A 226 41.22 1.70 9.10
C LEU A 226 42.11 2.79 8.47
N ALA A 227 41.83 4.07 8.72
CA ALA A 227 42.60 5.20 8.17
C ALA A 227 43.73 5.67 9.10
N THR A 228 43.69 5.32 10.38
CA THR A 228 44.78 5.47 11.37
C THR A 228 45.74 4.30 11.31
#